data_AF-A0A6S6P7L8-F1
#
_entry.id   AF-A0A6S6P7L8-F1
#
_cell.length_a   1.000
_cell.length_b   1.000
_cell.length_c   1.000
_cell.angle_alpha   90.00
_cell.angle_beta   90.00
_cell.angle_gamma   90.00
#
_symmetry.space_group_name_H-M   'P 1'
#
loop_
_entity.id
_entity.type
_entity.pdbx_description
1 polymer ?
#
loop_
_entity_poly.entity_id
_entity_poly.type
_entity_poly.pdbx_seq_one_letter_code
_entity_poly.pdbx_strand_id
1 'polypeptide(L)'
;METSQVNNAATSARSPEIASASGNTFGCLVRFALANIRRRPERFVLSVLGIALAIACVTVVRTISSSFAITGADSVTDVLGEAHLWVVPAAGVSYDPDTQALVAGGPAPLIDVPAGWTAARTLSGRAEIDGVAVSLRGRDEIPSGTARFGSAVADRLAIGSGDRVEVGGHDLVAEVDGTGQSVTVSSAVAHSVVGDDGWWTVNAPAGQENRRDLGQQFSAATGLRSTADPSLRPEPGGPGLIYDTVGGAGPLSFEQKFSALFSGKVTSSTLGLISTIGLALGFVIAVSSFLAAVAERKREFGIMSSIGLADEVLYFFLVESALVFVAAYLVGVLGAGAAVALVSPGIATPVAWAQAAGMVAAFIPAMAIVGALVPVHRLLQQRPVDLLGAR
;
A
#
# COMPACT_ATOMS: atom_id res chain seq x y z
N MET A 1 -100.83 -9.39 -4.48
CA MET A 1 -99.84 -9.08 -5.54
C MET A 1 -98.95 -7.97 -5.02
N GLU A 2 -98.25 -8.18 -3.92
CA GLU A 2 -97.04 -9.01 -3.72
C GLU A 2 -95.81 -8.45 -4.45
N THR A 3 -95.17 -7.54 -3.72
CA THR A 3 -93.82 -7.00 -3.90
C THR A 3 -92.80 -8.05 -3.45
N SER A 4 -91.88 -8.46 -4.33
CA SER A 4 -90.73 -9.27 -3.95
C SER A 4 -89.42 -8.53 -4.18
N GLN A 5 -88.79 -8.19 -3.06
CA GLN A 5 -87.37 -7.83 -2.93
C GLN A 5 -86.49 -8.94 -3.52
N VAL A 6 -85.46 -8.56 -4.27
CA VAL A 6 -84.26 -9.39 -4.40
C VAL A 6 -83.10 -8.63 -3.78
N ASN A 7 -82.54 -9.28 -2.75
CA ASN A 7 -81.53 -8.82 -1.83
C ASN A 7 -80.26 -8.26 -2.50
N ASN A 8 -79.76 -7.16 -1.93
CA ASN A 8 -78.35 -6.83 -1.91
C ASN A 8 -77.56 -7.97 -1.27
N ALA A 9 -76.79 -8.71 -2.06
CA ALA A 9 -75.72 -9.56 -1.57
C ALA A 9 -74.38 -8.89 -1.91
N ALA A 10 -73.75 -8.31 -0.89
CA ALA A 10 -72.36 -7.88 -0.96
C ALA A 10 -71.46 -9.13 -0.91
N THR A 11 -71.00 -9.61 -2.07
CA THR A 11 -69.91 -10.60 -2.12
C THR A 11 -68.56 -9.90 -2.08
N SER A 12 -68.15 -9.63 -0.85
CA SER A 12 -66.74 -9.49 -0.48
C SER A 12 -66.01 -10.80 -0.79
N ALA A 13 -64.98 -10.74 -1.63
CA ALA A 13 -63.83 -11.62 -1.58
C ALA A 13 -62.67 -10.95 -2.32
N ARG A 14 -62.10 -9.89 -1.72
CA ARG A 14 -60.70 -9.56 -2.03
C ARG A 14 -59.88 -10.78 -1.58
N SER A 15 -59.03 -11.29 -2.47
CA SER A 15 -57.95 -12.20 -2.11
C SER A 15 -57.27 -11.69 -0.83
N PRO A 16 -56.90 -12.56 0.12
CA PRO A 16 -56.17 -12.11 1.29
C PRO A 16 -54.90 -11.43 0.80
N GLU A 17 -54.85 -10.12 1.02
CA GLU A 17 -53.67 -9.30 0.80
C GLU A 17 -52.56 -9.96 1.61
N ILE A 18 -51.54 -10.47 0.90
CA ILE A 18 -50.39 -11.13 1.52
C ILE A 18 -49.84 -10.13 2.53
N ALA A 19 -49.96 -10.45 3.82
CA ALA A 19 -49.46 -9.60 4.89
C ALA A 19 -47.99 -9.30 4.61
N SER A 20 -47.67 -8.05 4.30
CA SER A 20 -46.28 -7.61 4.19
C SER A 20 -45.69 -7.72 5.60
N ALA A 21 -44.95 -8.80 5.84
CA ALA A 21 -44.26 -9.00 7.09
C ALA A 21 -43.33 -7.79 7.29
N SER A 22 -43.65 -6.93 8.25
CA SER A 22 -42.83 -5.80 8.68
C SER A 22 -41.60 -6.26 9.48
N GLY A 23 -40.94 -7.31 9.01
CA GLY A 23 -39.64 -7.74 9.50
C GLY A 23 -38.56 -7.17 8.60
N ASN A 24 -37.39 -6.88 9.16
CA ASN A 24 -36.23 -6.46 8.38
C ASN A 24 -35.87 -7.57 7.38
N THR A 25 -36.37 -7.48 6.14
CA THR A 25 -36.21 -8.51 5.08
C THR A 25 -34.75 -8.95 4.96
N PHE A 26 -33.84 -7.99 5.05
CA PHE A 26 -32.40 -8.22 5.08
C PHE A 26 -31.96 -9.11 6.25
N GLY A 27 -32.46 -8.88 7.46
CA GLY A 27 -32.17 -9.69 8.64
C GLY A 27 -32.66 -11.13 8.49
N CYS A 28 -33.81 -11.35 7.85
CA CYS A 28 -34.28 -12.70 7.53
C CYS A 28 -33.37 -13.41 6.53
N LEU A 29 -32.93 -12.72 5.47
CA LEU A 29 -31.97 -13.25 4.49
C LEU A 29 -30.64 -13.64 5.17
N VAL A 30 -30.10 -12.75 6.01
CA VAL A 30 -28.85 -12.98 6.75
C VAL A 30 -28.97 -14.16 7.71
N ARG A 31 -30.07 -14.25 8.48
CA ARG A 31 -30.30 -15.36 9.40
C ARG A 31 -30.42 -16.69 8.67
N PHE A 32 -31.07 -16.70 7.50
CA PHE A 32 -31.17 -17.87 6.65
C PHE A 32 -29.80 -18.29 6.10
N ALA A 33 -29.03 -17.35 5.57
CA ALA A 33 -27.68 -17.60 5.09
C ALA A 33 -26.76 -18.16 6.19
N LEU A 34 -26.81 -17.59 7.41
CA LEU A 34 -26.09 -18.10 8.59
C LEU A 34 -26.50 -19.52 8.97
N ALA A 35 -27.81 -19.81 8.96
CA ALA A 35 -28.31 -21.15 9.23
C ALA A 35 -27.80 -22.17 8.18
N ASN A 36 -27.69 -21.73 6.93
CA ASN A 36 -27.18 -22.56 5.85
C ASN A 36 -25.68 -22.84 5.97
N ILE A 37 -24.88 -21.81 6.29
CA ILE A 37 -23.44 -21.93 6.56
C ILE A 37 -23.17 -22.95 7.69
N ARG A 38 -23.96 -22.89 8.77
CA ARG A 38 -23.86 -23.84 9.90
C ARG A 38 -24.15 -25.29 9.52
N ARG A 39 -24.93 -25.55 8.46
CA ARG A 39 -25.25 -26.90 8.00
C ARG A 39 -24.11 -27.53 7.19
N ARG A 40 -23.25 -26.72 6.55
CA ARG A 40 -22.12 -27.20 5.73
C ARG A 40 -20.85 -26.38 6.01
N PRO A 41 -20.28 -26.49 7.22
CA PRO A 41 -19.17 -25.62 7.65
C PRO A 41 -17.89 -25.86 6.84
N GLU A 42 -17.61 -27.09 6.41
CA GLU A 42 -16.40 -27.45 5.66
C GLU A 42 -16.25 -26.64 4.37
N ARG A 43 -17.35 -26.47 3.63
CA ARG A 43 -17.34 -25.73 2.36
C ARG A 43 -17.14 -24.24 2.59
N PHE A 44 -17.87 -23.70 3.56
CA PHE A 44 -17.72 -22.30 3.94
C PHE A 44 -16.26 -22.00 4.31
N VAL A 45 -15.65 -22.84 5.15
CA VAL A 45 -14.26 -22.70 5.57
C VAL A 45 -13.32 -22.80 4.37
N LEU A 46 -13.50 -23.77 3.47
CA LEU A 46 -12.64 -23.94 2.30
C LEU A 46 -12.72 -22.72 1.34
N SER A 47 -13.93 -22.22 1.07
CA SER A 47 -14.11 -21.02 0.24
C SER A 47 -13.50 -19.79 0.89
N VAL A 48 -13.76 -19.59 2.20
CA VAL A 48 -13.23 -18.47 2.97
C VAL A 48 -11.72 -18.51 2.99
N LEU A 49 -11.09 -19.66 3.26
CA LEU A 49 -9.63 -19.79 3.29
C LEU A 49 -8.98 -19.57 1.92
N GLY A 50 -9.57 -20.10 0.85
CA GLY A 50 -9.05 -19.90 -0.51
C GLY A 50 -9.06 -18.43 -0.95
N ILE A 51 -10.17 -17.74 -0.70
CA ILE A 51 -10.31 -16.30 -0.99
C ILE A 51 -9.42 -15.49 -0.03
N ALA A 52 -9.42 -15.82 1.25
CA ALA A 52 -8.61 -15.13 2.26
C ALA A 52 -7.12 -15.25 1.96
N LEU A 53 -6.64 -16.39 1.44
CA LEU A 53 -5.25 -16.57 1.03
C LEU A 53 -4.89 -15.65 -0.14
N ALA A 54 -5.73 -15.57 -1.18
CA ALA A 54 -5.51 -14.64 -2.29
C ALA A 54 -5.48 -13.17 -1.81
N ILE A 55 -6.45 -12.80 -0.98
CA ILE A 55 -6.52 -11.47 -0.37
C ILE A 55 -5.26 -11.21 0.45
N ALA A 56 -4.86 -12.16 1.30
CA ALA A 56 -3.68 -12.03 2.15
C ALA A 56 -2.41 -11.85 1.33
N CYS A 57 -2.19 -12.64 0.27
CA CYS A 57 -1.04 -12.51 -0.60
C CYS A 57 -0.93 -11.11 -1.22
N VAL A 58 -2.03 -10.59 -1.77
CA VAL A 58 -2.08 -9.26 -2.36
C VAL A 58 -1.89 -8.18 -1.30
N THR A 59 -2.57 -8.29 -0.17
CA THR A 59 -2.46 -7.32 0.92
C THR A 59 -1.03 -7.29 1.47
N VAL A 60 -0.38 -8.43 1.72
CA VAL A 60 1.02 -8.48 2.18
C VAL A 60 1.94 -7.73 1.22
N VAL A 61 1.92 -8.08 -0.07
CA VAL A 61 2.81 -7.43 -1.05
C VAL A 61 2.49 -5.96 -1.18
N ARG A 62 1.22 -5.57 -1.10
CA ARG A 62 0.84 -4.16 -1.26
C ARG A 62 1.12 -3.32 -0.02
N THR A 63 1.01 -3.90 1.17
CA THR A 63 1.48 -3.28 2.42
C THR A 63 2.98 -3.07 2.36
N ILE A 64 3.76 -4.10 2.02
CA ILE A 64 5.22 -3.97 1.88
C ILE A 64 5.56 -2.89 0.84
N SER A 65 4.95 -2.95 -0.35
CA SER A 65 5.16 -1.97 -1.42
C SER A 65 4.83 -0.53 -1.01
N SER A 66 3.72 -0.31 -0.29
CA SER A 66 3.35 1.01 0.23
C SER A 66 4.32 1.46 1.33
N SER A 67 4.73 0.59 2.24
CA SER A 67 5.72 0.95 3.26
C SER A 67 7.08 1.33 2.66
N PHE A 68 7.58 0.57 1.67
CA PHE A 68 8.81 0.95 0.95
C PHE A 68 8.67 2.29 0.21
N ALA A 69 7.49 2.58 -0.34
CA ALA A 69 7.19 3.86 -0.95
C ALA A 69 7.18 5.01 0.08
N ILE A 70 6.56 4.81 1.25
CA ILE A 70 6.56 5.77 2.36
C ILE A 70 8.00 6.00 2.82
N THR A 71 8.75 4.95 3.12
CA THR A 71 10.16 5.05 3.53
C THR A 71 11.01 5.77 2.48
N GLY A 72 10.78 5.51 1.19
CA GLY A 72 11.47 6.20 0.10
C GLY A 72 11.13 7.69 0.03
N ALA A 73 9.86 8.06 0.23
CA ALA A 73 9.43 9.45 0.30
C ALA A 73 10.04 10.16 1.51
N ASP A 74 9.92 9.57 2.71
CA ASP A 74 10.46 10.11 3.95
C ASP A 74 11.99 10.28 3.87
N SER A 75 12.70 9.32 3.26
CA SER A 75 14.14 9.43 3.05
C SER A 75 14.51 10.59 2.15
N VAL A 76 13.73 10.84 1.09
CA VAL A 76 13.97 11.99 0.21
C VAL A 76 13.63 13.29 0.91
N THR A 77 12.52 13.36 1.64
CA THR A 77 12.17 14.55 2.42
C THR A 77 13.22 14.88 3.49
N ASP A 78 13.76 13.86 4.15
CA ASP A 78 14.85 14.00 5.12
C ASP A 78 16.16 14.51 4.47
N VAL A 79 16.39 14.21 3.19
CA VAL A 79 17.55 14.74 2.45
C VAL A 79 17.30 16.15 1.90
N LEU A 80 16.16 16.35 1.23
CA LEU A 80 15.87 17.60 0.52
C LEU A 80 15.47 18.73 1.46
N GLY A 81 14.66 18.45 2.49
CA GLY A 81 13.97 19.50 3.22
C GLY A 81 13.21 20.42 2.27
N GLU A 82 13.59 21.70 2.24
CA GLU A 82 13.03 22.73 1.35
C GLU A 82 13.86 22.96 0.07
N ALA A 83 14.85 22.09 -0.19
CA ALA A 83 15.73 22.24 -1.34
C ALA A 83 15.03 22.02 -2.67
N HIS A 84 15.43 22.83 -3.64
CA HIS A 84 14.83 22.89 -4.97
C HIS A 84 15.57 22.03 -5.99
N LEU A 85 16.87 21.78 -5.76
CA LEU A 85 17.68 20.85 -6.54
C LEU A 85 18.51 19.96 -5.61
N TRP A 86 18.80 18.76 -6.09
CA TRP A 86 19.65 17.79 -5.41
C TRP A 86 20.75 17.30 -6.34
N VAL A 87 22.00 17.61 -6.00
CA VAL A 87 23.17 17.26 -6.79
C VAL A 87 23.83 16.02 -6.18
N VAL A 88 23.76 14.91 -6.91
CA VAL A 88 24.21 13.59 -6.44
C VAL A 88 25.53 13.18 -7.11
N PRO A 89 26.34 12.34 -6.44
CA PRO A 89 27.63 11.90 -6.95
C PRO A 89 27.47 11.00 -8.19
N ALA A 90 28.57 10.74 -8.89
CA ALA A 90 28.60 9.89 -10.09
C ALA A 90 28.16 8.43 -9.83
N ALA A 91 28.43 7.93 -8.62
CA ALA A 91 27.94 6.65 -8.15
C ALA A 91 26.45 6.69 -7.74
N GLY A 92 25.87 7.88 -7.67
CA GLY A 92 24.51 8.13 -7.23
C GLY A 92 24.32 7.98 -5.73
N VAL A 93 23.06 7.92 -5.36
CA VAL A 93 22.58 7.73 -3.99
C VAL A 93 21.76 6.45 -3.95
N SER A 94 21.89 5.72 -2.86
CA SER A 94 21.19 4.45 -2.68
C SER A 94 20.57 4.41 -1.29
N TYR A 95 19.42 3.74 -1.20
CA TYR A 95 18.85 3.42 0.10
C TYR A 95 19.57 2.18 0.63
N ASP A 96 20.20 2.31 1.80
CA ASP A 96 20.86 1.20 2.50
C ASP A 96 19.87 0.61 3.52
N PRO A 97 19.46 -0.67 3.40
CA PRO A 97 18.51 -1.29 4.30
C PRO A 97 19.03 -1.44 5.74
N ASP A 98 20.35 -1.48 5.96
CA ASP A 98 20.92 -1.61 7.30
C ASP A 98 20.85 -0.27 8.05
N THR A 99 21.14 0.83 7.35
CA THR A 99 21.04 2.19 7.91
C THR A 99 19.61 2.75 7.89
N GLN A 100 18.73 2.14 7.08
CA GLN A 100 17.36 2.57 6.85
C GLN A 100 17.22 4.01 6.32
N ALA A 101 18.24 4.49 5.58
CA ALA A 101 18.25 5.82 5.00
C ALA A 101 18.99 5.85 3.66
N LEU A 102 18.91 7.00 2.98
CA LEU A 102 19.72 7.29 1.80
C LEU A 102 21.18 7.59 2.20
N VAL A 103 22.11 6.93 1.51
CA VAL A 103 23.56 7.12 1.62
C VAL A 103 24.15 7.50 0.27
N ALA A 104 25.23 8.28 0.29
CA ALA A 104 25.96 8.63 -0.92
C ALA A 104 26.80 7.43 -1.37
N GLY A 105 26.86 7.18 -2.68
CA GLY A 105 27.70 6.12 -3.26
C GLY A 105 29.13 6.57 -3.56
N GLY A 106 29.48 7.83 -3.26
CA GLY A 106 30.78 8.40 -3.58
C GLY A 106 30.87 9.91 -3.28
N PRO A 107 31.99 10.54 -3.64
CA PRO A 107 32.29 11.91 -3.25
C PRO A 107 31.32 12.91 -3.87
N ALA A 108 30.89 13.88 -3.07
CA ALA A 108 30.01 14.96 -3.54
C ALA A 108 30.64 15.67 -4.77
N PRO A 109 29.86 15.94 -5.84
CA PRO A 109 30.36 16.63 -7.01
C PRO A 109 31.01 17.97 -6.68
N LEU A 110 32.09 18.31 -7.39
CA LEU A 110 32.66 19.65 -7.35
C LEU A 110 31.76 20.58 -8.17
N ILE A 111 31.19 21.58 -7.51
CA ILE A 111 30.30 22.56 -8.13
C ILE A 111 30.72 23.98 -7.76
N ASP A 112 30.70 24.87 -8.74
CA ASP A 112 30.77 26.31 -8.51
C ASP A 112 29.35 26.85 -8.38
N VAL A 113 28.98 27.28 -7.18
CA VAL A 113 27.61 27.77 -6.90
C VAL A 113 27.42 29.14 -7.56
N PRO A 114 26.44 29.30 -8.47
CA PRO A 114 26.24 30.56 -9.18
C PRO A 114 25.75 31.66 -8.23
N ALA A 115 26.02 32.92 -8.58
CA ALA A 115 25.60 34.06 -7.77
C ALA A 115 24.08 34.06 -7.50
N GLY A 116 23.70 34.27 -6.24
CA GLY A 116 22.31 34.30 -5.79
C GLY A 116 21.71 32.93 -5.43
N TRP A 117 22.40 31.83 -5.75
CA TRP A 117 22.01 30.49 -5.29
C TRP A 117 22.64 30.19 -3.94
N THR A 118 22.01 29.32 -3.16
CA THR A 118 22.62 28.76 -1.94
C THR A 118 22.71 27.25 -2.07
N ALA A 119 23.83 26.68 -1.64
CA ALA A 119 24.04 25.24 -1.67
C ALA A 119 24.64 24.79 -0.33
N ALA A 120 24.13 23.68 0.19
CA ALA A 120 24.66 23.04 1.39
C ALA A 120 25.23 21.68 1.01
N ARG A 121 26.51 21.47 1.31
CA ARG A 121 27.15 20.14 1.17
C ARG A 121 26.77 19.32 2.37
N THR A 122 26.19 18.15 2.14
CA THR A 122 25.96 17.15 3.18
C THR A 122 26.92 16.00 2.92
N LEU A 123 27.93 15.85 3.77
CA LEU A 123 28.70 14.61 3.81
C LEU A 123 27.77 13.51 4.30
N SER A 124 27.79 12.35 3.66
CA SER A 124 26.86 11.27 3.96
C SER A 124 27.45 9.92 3.63
N GLY A 125 27.34 9.00 4.58
CA GLY A 125 27.77 7.62 4.39
C GLY A 125 27.29 6.71 5.51
N ARG A 126 27.75 5.47 5.45
CA ARG A 126 27.50 4.47 6.49
C ARG A 126 28.53 4.62 7.61
N ALA A 127 28.05 4.66 8.85
CA ALA A 127 28.87 4.51 10.04
C ALA A 127 28.29 3.41 10.94
N GLU A 128 28.98 3.11 12.02
CA GLU A 128 28.57 2.11 13.00
C GLU A 128 28.63 2.74 14.39
N ILE A 129 27.56 2.53 15.17
CA ILE A 129 27.46 2.95 16.58
C ILE A 129 27.00 1.70 17.35
N ASP A 130 27.80 1.24 18.30
CA ASP A 130 27.52 0.04 19.12
C ASP A 130 27.13 -1.21 18.31
N GLY A 131 27.79 -1.45 17.17
CA GLY A 131 27.51 -2.61 16.31
C GLY A 131 26.34 -2.41 15.33
N VAL A 132 25.68 -1.24 15.36
CA VAL A 132 24.50 -0.95 14.55
C VAL A 132 24.86 0.04 13.45
N ALA A 133 24.54 -0.31 12.21
CA ALA A 133 24.78 0.55 11.06
C ALA A 133 23.84 1.76 11.07
N VAL A 134 24.41 2.96 10.94
CA VAL A 134 23.66 4.23 10.89
C VAL A 134 24.03 5.04 9.66
N SER A 135 23.11 5.89 9.21
CA SER A 135 23.40 6.89 8.18
C SER A 135 23.96 8.12 8.87
N LEU A 136 25.27 8.34 8.72
CA LEU A 136 25.95 9.50 9.30
C LEU A 136 25.94 10.64 8.29
N ARG A 137 25.56 11.84 8.75
CA ARG A 137 25.51 13.06 7.94
C ARG A 137 26.31 14.20 8.58
N GLY A 138 26.97 15.00 7.76
CA GLY A 138 27.70 16.20 8.19
C GLY A 138 26.89 17.48 8.00
N ARG A 139 26.90 18.35 9.01
CA ARG A 139 26.44 19.74 8.92
C ARG A 139 27.40 20.69 9.63
N ASP A 140 27.56 21.88 9.08
CA ASP A 140 28.41 22.91 9.67
C ASP A 140 27.77 23.53 10.93
N GLU A 141 26.44 23.50 11.05
CA GLU A 141 25.74 24.08 12.20
C GLU A 141 25.77 23.18 13.45
N ILE A 142 26.21 21.92 13.33
CA ILE A 142 26.27 21.00 14.47
C ILE A 142 27.59 21.24 15.24
N PRO A 143 27.53 21.50 16.56
CA PRO A 143 28.73 21.60 17.38
C PRO A 143 29.58 20.32 17.32
N SER A 144 30.91 20.47 17.33
CA SER A 144 31.85 19.35 17.18
C SER A 144 31.75 18.29 18.29
N GLY A 145 31.19 18.64 19.46
CA GLY A 145 30.96 17.72 20.58
C GLY A 145 29.57 17.08 20.62
N THR A 146 28.74 17.28 19.60
CA THR A 146 27.34 16.86 19.58
C THR A 146 27.05 15.94 18.39
N ALA A 147 26.22 14.93 18.61
CA ALA A 147 25.58 14.13 17.58
C ALA A 147 24.07 14.25 17.72
N ARG A 148 23.40 14.76 16.68
CA ARG A 148 21.93 14.78 16.62
C ARG A 148 21.38 13.51 16.02
N PHE A 149 20.52 12.82 16.75
CA PHE A 149 19.85 11.61 16.33
C PHE A 149 18.40 11.93 15.95
N GLY A 150 17.99 11.51 14.76
CA GLY A 150 16.56 11.42 14.47
C GLY A 150 15.89 10.44 15.43
N SER A 151 14.63 10.71 15.79
CA SER A 151 13.92 9.93 16.80
C SER A 151 13.90 8.41 16.52
N ALA A 152 13.81 8.00 15.25
CA ALA A 152 13.71 6.58 14.90
C ALA A 152 15.05 5.83 15.02
N VAL A 153 16.18 6.48 14.72
CA VAL A 153 17.50 5.88 14.96
C VAL A 153 17.86 5.90 16.45
N ALA A 154 17.43 6.93 17.19
CA ALA A 154 17.58 7.00 18.64
C ALA A 154 16.85 5.83 19.34
N ASP A 155 15.58 5.59 18.97
CA ASP A 155 14.80 4.46 19.48
C ASP A 155 15.45 3.11 19.15
N ARG A 156 15.99 2.96 17.94
CA ARG A 156 16.66 1.74 17.48
C ARG A 156 17.95 1.44 18.24
N LEU A 157 18.66 2.48 18.65
CA LEU A 157 19.89 2.39 19.44
C LEU A 157 19.62 2.44 20.95
N ALA A 158 18.38 2.70 21.37
CA ALA A 158 18.00 2.99 22.75
C ALA A 158 18.80 4.16 23.37
N ILE A 159 19.04 5.22 22.59
CA ILE A 159 19.78 6.43 22.99
C ILE A 159 18.82 7.55 23.36
N GLY A 160 19.06 8.22 24.49
CA GLY A 160 18.37 9.43 24.91
C GLY A 160 19.22 10.70 24.75
N SER A 161 18.55 11.86 24.79
CA SER A 161 19.25 13.15 24.83
C SER A 161 20.08 13.28 26.11
N GLY A 162 21.36 13.63 25.95
CA GLY A 162 22.33 13.75 27.03
C GLY A 162 23.27 12.54 27.17
N ASP A 163 22.99 11.43 26.49
CA ASP A 163 23.85 10.25 26.52
C ASP A 163 25.19 10.52 25.84
N ARG A 164 26.22 9.75 26.22
CA ARG A 164 27.54 9.79 25.57
C ARG A 164 27.62 8.66 24.56
N VAL A 165 28.00 9.00 23.34
CA VAL A 165 28.02 8.10 22.20
C VAL A 165 29.36 8.24 21.47
N GLU A 166 29.93 7.11 21.06
CA GLU A 166 31.14 7.11 20.24
C GLU A 166 30.75 6.98 18.77
N VAL A 167 31.19 7.93 17.94
CA VAL A 167 30.95 7.91 16.49
C VAL A 167 32.28 7.99 15.76
N GLY A 168 32.73 6.86 15.21
CA GLY A 168 33.99 6.80 14.46
C GLY A 168 35.21 7.29 15.26
N GLY A 169 35.28 6.95 16.54
CA GLY A 169 36.37 7.36 17.45
C GLY A 169 36.19 8.72 18.12
N HIS A 170 35.04 9.38 17.92
CA HIS A 170 34.74 10.68 18.57
C HIS A 170 33.68 10.52 19.66
N ASP A 171 33.99 10.98 20.86
CA ASP A 171 33.05 10.99 21.99
C ASP A 171 32.12 12.21 21.94
N LEU A 172 30.86 11.99 21.57
CA LEU A 172 29.86 13.02 21.36
C LEU A 172 28.76 12.93 22.41
N VAL A 173 28.06 14.05 22.63
CA VAL A 173 26.81 14.09 23.41
C VAL A 173 25.65 13.92 22.44
N ALA A 174 24.77 12.95 22.72
CA ALA A 174 23.58 12.69 21.94
C ALA A 174 22.52 13.78 22.20
N GLU A 175 21.96 14.31 21.12
CA GLU A 175 20.75 15.12 21.14
C GLU A 175 19.71 14.43 20.26
N VAL A 176 18.54 14.10 20.79
CA VAL A 176 17.45 13.56 19.99
C VAL A 176 16.62 14.73 19.48
N ASP A 177 16.71 15.00 18.18
CA ASP A 177 16.02 16.10 17.52
C ASP A 177 15.63 15.70 16.08
N GLY A 178 14.43 16.09 15.68
CA GLY A 178 13.85 15.72 14.40
C GLY A 178 13.40 14.26 14.27
N THR A 179 12.83 13.96 13.11
CA THR A 179 12.37 12.62 12.73
C THR A 179 13.36 11.97 11.79
N GLY A 180 13.44 10.64 11.77
CA GLY A 180 14.17 9.90 10.74
C GLY A 180 15.27 8.99 11.28
N GLN A 181 16.04 8.45 10.35
CA GLN A 181 17.04 7.38 10.58
C GLN A 181 18.49 7.88 10.51
N SER A 182 18.70 9.19 10.38
CA SER A 182 20.01 9.80 10.22
C SER A 182 20.59 10.27 11.55
N VAL A 183 21.91 10.19 11.66
CA VAL A 183 22.71 10.78 12.75
C VAL A 183 23.49 11.93 12.13
N THR A 184 23.27 13.15 12.61
CA THR A 184 23.93 14.35 12.10
C THR A 184 25.00 14.82 13.06
N VAL A 185 26.22 14.97 12.58
CA VAL A 185 27.39 15.45 13.34
C VAL A 185 28.00 16.65 12.64
N SER A 186 29.00 17.29 13.28
CA SER A 186 29.76 18.35 12.62
C SER A 186 30.42 17.84 11.33
N SER A 187 30.54 18.69 10.30
CA SER A 187 31.19 18.32 9.04
C SER A 187 32.60 17.77 9.21
N ALA A 188 33.35 18.26 10.21
CA ALA A 188 34.69 17.75 10.52
C ALA A 188 34.67 16.30 11.01
N VAL A 189 33.73 15.95 11.90
CA VAL A 189 33.55 14.57 12.37
C VAL A 189 33.06 13.69 11.22
N ALA A 190 32.05 14.13 10.47
CA ALA A 190 31.54 13.38 9.33
C ALA A 190 32.66 13.07 8.32
N HIS A 191 33.48 14.06 7.96
CA HIS A 191 34.60 13.86 7.04
C HIS A 191 35.60 12.82 7.54
N SER A 192 35.87 12.77 8.85
CA SER A 192 36.79 11.77 9.41
C SER A 192 36.25 10.33 9.34
N VAL A 193 34.93 10.15 9.23
CA VAL A 193 34.27 8.83 9.24
C VAL A 193 33.90 8.38 7.83
N VAL A 194 33.29 9.26 7.03
CA VAL A 194 32.75 8.93 5.70
C VAL A 194 33.53 9.59 4.55
N GLY A 195 34.60 10.32 4.85
CA GLY A 195 35.43 10.97 3.84
C GLY A 195 34.69 12.09 3.10
N ASP A 196 34.84 12.11 1.76
CA ASP A 196 34.22 13.11 0.89
C ASP A 196 32.84 12.72 0.37
N ASP A 197 32.39 11.52 0.72
CA ASP A 197 31.11 10.97 0.28
C ASP A 197 29.97 11.88 0.69
N GLY A 198 29.09 12.20 -0.24
CA GLY A 198 28.01 13.14 0.02
C GLY A 198 27.29 13.63 -1.22
N TRP A 199 26.46 14.64 -1.00
CA TRP A 199 25.68 15.32 -2.04
C TRP A 199 25.53 16.80 -1.70
N TRP A 200 24.93 17.55 -2.62
CA TRP A 200 24.52 18.93 -2.37
C TRP A 200 23.01 19.07 -2.44
N THR A 201 22.45 19.81 -1.50
CA THR A 201 21.12 20.40 -1.65
C THR A 201 21.27 21.85 -2.04
N VAL A 202 20.46 22.31 -3.00
CA VAL A 202 20.58 23.66 -3.57
C VAL A 202 19.23 24.35 -3.55
N ASN A 203 19.22 25.60 -3.10
CA ASN A 203 18.05 26.47 -3.15
C ASN A 203 18.19 27.51 -4.25
N ALA A 204 17.06 27.74 -4.92
CA ALA A 204 16.93 28.80 -5.91
C ALA A 204 17.15 30.19 -5.28
N PRO A 205 17.52 31.20 -6.08
CA PRO A 205 17.52 32.59 -5.63
C PRO A 205 16.14 33.02 -5.14
N ALA A 206 16.10 33.91 -4.16
CA ALA A 206 14.87 34.43 -3.58
C ALA A 206 13.91 34.97 -4.66
N GLY A 207 12.65 34.55 -4.62
CA GLY A 207 11.61 34.91 -5.60
C GLY A 207 11.59 34.04 -6.86
N GLN A 208 12.48 33.05 -6.97
CA GLN A 208 12.55 32.12 -8.11
C GLN A 208 12.26 30.66 -7.74
N GLU A 209 11.82 30.40 -6.51
CA GLU A 209 11.60 29.08 -5.91
C GLU A 209 10.69 28.18 -6.77
N ASN A 210 9.66 28.78 -7.39
CA ASN A 210 8.65 28.05 -8.15
C ASN A 210 8.94 27.95 -9.65
N ARG A 211 10.15 28.35 -10.10
CA ARG A 211 10.52 28.26 -11.51
C ARG A 211 10.72 26.80 -11.91
N ARG A 212 10.23 26.45 -13.10
CA ARG A 212 10.33 25.07 -13.64
C ARG A 212 11.60 24.80 -14.44
N ASP A 213 12.43 25.83 -14.64
CA ASP A 213 13.67 25.78 -15.38
C ASP A 213 14.91 25.91 -14.48
N LEU A 214 14.75 25.73 -13.16
CA LEU A 214 15.83 25.81 -12.18
C LEU A 214 16.96 24.82 -12.49
N GLY A 215 16.61 23.57 -12.78
CA GLY A 215 17.60 22.55 -13.13
C GLY A 215 18.37 22.89 -14.42
N GLN A 216 17.71 23.52 -15.40
CA GLN A 216 18.37 23.95 -16.64
C GLN A 216 19.34 25.11 -16.38
N GLN A 217 18.95 26.10 -15.58
CA GLN A 217 19.82 27.23 -15.24
C GLN A 217 21.05 26.78 -14.45
N PHE A 218 20.84 25.93 -13.43
CA PHE A 218 21.93 25.42 -12.61
C PHE A 218 22.86 24.47 -13.40
N SER A 219 22.29 23.65 -14.30
CA SER A 219 23.04 22.82 -15.24
C SER A 219 23.93 23.65 -16.17
N ALA A 220 23.40 24.75 -16.73
CA ALA A 220 24.17 25.63 -17.61
C ALA A 220 25.35 26.30 -16.88
N ALA A 221 25.22 26.57 -15.58
CA ALA A 221 26.26 27.21 -14.80
C ALA A 221 27.33 26.22 -14.27
N THR A 222 26.93 25.00 -13.92
CA THR A 222 27.83 23.98 -13.33
C THR A 222 28.38 22.98 -14.35
N GLY A 223 27.78 22.88 -15.54
CA GLY A 223 28.10 21.87 -16.54
C GLY A 223 27.57 20.46 -16.21
N LEU A 224 26.92 20.27 -15.05
CA LEU A 224 26.30 18.99 -14.68
C LEU A 224 24.99 18.80 -15.45
N ARG A 225 24.68 17.56 -15.81
CA ARG A 225 23.38 17.21 -16.40
C ARG A 225 22.26 17.39 -15.37
N SER A 226 21.11 17.88 -15.81
CA SER A 226 19.90 17.98 -14.96
C SER A 226 18.75 17.11 -15.48
N THR A 227 17.95 16.58 -14.57
CA THR A 227 16.72 15.84 -14.86
C THR A 227 15.69 15.99 -13.73
N ALA A 228 14.41 16.06 -14.08
CA ALA A 228 13.30 15.95 -13.12
C ALA A 228 12.74 14.51 -13.01
N ASP A 229 13.34 13.56 -13.74
CA ASP A 229 12.99 12.14 -13.70
C ASP A 229 13.93 11.40 -12.74
N PRO A 230 13.44 10.95 -11.57
CA PRO A 230 14.26 10.23 -10.59
C PRO A 230 14.68 8.82 -11.05
N SER A 231 14.13 8.30 -12.14
CA SER A 231 14.52 6.98 -12.68
C SER A 231 15.86 7.02 -13.40
N LEU A 232 16.27 8.20 -13.89
CA LEU A 232 17.56 8.40 -14.53
C LEU A 232 18.66 8.38 -13.47
N ARG A 233 19.69 7.57 -13.73
CA ARG A 233 20.88 7.50 -12.87
C ARG A 233 22.01 8.36 -13.43
N PRO A 234 22.94 8.81 -12.57
CA PRO A 234 24.16 9.44 -13.02
C PRO A 234 24.95 8.52 -13.95
N GLU A 235 25.73 9.10 -14.85
CA GLU A 235 26.61 8.36 -15.75
C GLU A 235 27.76 7.75 -14.94
N PRO A 236 28.05 6.44 -15.07
CA PRO A 236 29.14 5.81 -14.33
C PRO A 236 30.48 6.49 -14.64
N GLY A 237 31.17 6.97 -13.59
CA GLY A 237 32.44 7.70 -13.73
C GLY A 237 32.30 9.13 -14.27
N GLY A 238 31.08 9.63 -14.45
CA GLY A 238 30.81 11.01 -14.84
C GLY A 238 30.98 12.02 -13.69
N PRO A 239 30.59 13.28 -13.88
CA PRO A 239 30.76 14.33 -12.87
C PRO A 239 29.65 14.38 -11.81
N GLY A 240 28.58 13.62 -11.96
CA GLY A 240 27.38 13.65 -11.10
C GLY A 240 26.11 13.98 -11.88
N LEU A 241 25.00 14.20 -11.16
CA LEU A 241 23.69 14.50 -11.75
C LEU A 241 22.93 15.48 -10.85
N ILE A 242 22.20 16.41 -11.45
CA ILE A 242 21.24 17.28 -10.77
C ILE A 242 19.84 16.68 -10.92
N TYR A 243 19.20 16.40 -9.79
CA TYR A 243 17.76 16.18 -9.74
C TYR A 243 17.04 17.51 -9.50
N ASP A 244 16.16 17.87 -10.43
CA ASP A 244 15.28 19.03 -10.32
C ASP A 244 13.98 18.60 -9.62
N THR A 245 13.77 19.08 -8.39
CA THR A 245 12.66 18.63 -7.53
C THR A 245 11.40 19.45 -7.76
N VAL A 246 11.53 20.63 -8.37
CA VAL A 246 10.45 21.58 -8.68
C VAL A 246 9.94 21.40 -10.12
N GLY A 247 10.86 21.14 -11.03
CA GLY A 247 10.62 21.03 -12.46
C GLY A 247 9.93 19.73 -12.89
N GLY A 248 9.89 19.54 -14.22
CA GLY A 248 9.34 18.35 -14.85
C GLY A 248 7.89 18.47 -15.31
N ALA A 249 7.45 17.46 -16.07
CA ALA A 249 6.10 17.34 -16.57
C ALA A 249 5.25 16.43 -15.68
N GLY A 250 3.96 16.72 -15.60
CA GLY A 250 2.95 15.90 -14.92
C GLY A 250 2.47 16.44 -13.57
N PRO A 251 1.45 15.79 -12.98
CA PRO A 251 0.82 16.23 -11.73
C PRO A 251 1.53 15.74 -10.46
N LEU A 252 2.52 14.85 -10.58
CA LEU A 252 3.21 14.25 -9.44
C LEU A 252 4.46 15.04 -9.06
N SER A 253 4.67 15.24 -7.76
CA SER A 253 5.90 15.83 -7.20
C SER A 253 7.10 14.89 -7.38
N PHE A 254 8.31 15.42 -7.20
CA PHE A 254 9.53 14.62 -7.27
C PHE A 254 9.54 13.48 -6.23
N GLU A 255 9.14 13.76 -4.99
CA GLU A 255 9.05 12.79 -3.90
C GLU A 255 8.08 11.66 -4.25
N GLN A 256 6.93 11.99 -4.85
CA GLN A 256 5.94 11.00 -5.30
C GLN A 256 6.50 10.13 -6.42
N LYS A 257 7.21 10.72 -7.39
CA LYS A 257 7.88 9.98 -8.48
C LYS A 257 8.98 9.07 -7.93
N PHE A 258 9.80 9.57 -7.01
CA PHE A 258 10.89 8.81 -6.40
C PHE A 258 10.36 7.65 -5.55
N SER A 259 9.34 7.92 -4.73
CA SER A 259 8.60 6.93 -3.94
C SER A 259 8.02 5.80 -4.79
N ALA A 260 7.49 6.13 -5.98
CA ALA A 260 6.98 5.14 -6.92
C ALA A 260 8.06 4.17 -7.43
N LEU A 261 9.34 4.58 -7.52
CA LEU A 261 10.44 3.68 -7.89
C LEU A 261 10.69 2.60 -6.83
N PHE A 262 10.47 2.91 -5.56
CA PHE A 262 10.61 1.96 -4.45
C PHE A 262 9.45 0.94 -4.46
N SER A 263 8.22 1.42 -4.60
CA SER A 263 7.03 0.56 -4.73
C SER A 263 7.10 -0.35 -5.96
N GLY A 264 7.61 0.16 -7.08
CA GLY A 264 7.78 -0.59 -8.32
C GLY A 264 8.72 -1.78 -8.16
N LYS A 265 9.86 -1.60 -7.48
CA LYS A 265 10.81 -2.69 -7.20
C LYS A 265 10.19 -3.84 -6.41
N VAL A 266 9.34 -3.56 -5.43
CA VAL A 266 8.66 -4.61 -4.65
C VAL A 266 7.67 -5.37 -5.53
N THR A 267 6.90 -4.66 -6.36
CA THR A 267 5.87 -5.29 -7.21
C THR A 267 6.47 -6.16 -8.31
N SER A 268 7.64 -5.78 -8.85
CA SER A 268 8.35 -6.58 -9.87
C SER A 268 9.30 -7.63 -9.28
N SER A 269 9.44 -7.69 -7.96
CA SER A 269 10.31 -8.66 -7.28
C SER A 269 9.70 -10.07 -7.24
N THR A 270 10.50 -11.04 -6.76
CA THR A 270 10.03 -12.40 -6.45
C THR A 270 8.81 -12.42 -5.53
N LEU A 271 8.71 -11.48 -4.58
CA LEU A 271 7.52 -11.35 -3.73
C LEU A 271 6.27 -11.00 -4.54
N GLY A 272 6.40 -10.07 -5.50
CA GLY A 272 5.33 -9.72 -6.42
C GLY A 272 4.88 -10.90 -7.30
N LEU A 273 5.82 -11.72 -7.77
CA LEU A 273 5.51 -12.94 -8.51
C LEU A 273 4.74 -13.94 -7.63
N ILE A 274 5.20 -14.18 -6.40
CA ILE A 274 4.52 -15.07 -5.44
C ILE A 274 3.10 -14.57 -5.17
N SER A 275 2.91 -13.27 -4.97
CA SER A 275 1.57 -12.71 -4.78
C SER A 275 0.68 -12.86 -6.01
N THR A 276 1.23 -12.75 -7.22
CA THR A 276 0.47 -12.93 -8.46
C THR A 276 -0.01 -14.37 -8.60
N ILE A 277 0.86 -15.33 -8.30
CA ILE A 277 0.52 -16.76 -8.29
C ILE A 277 -0.51 -17.07 -7.19
N GLY A 278 -0.31 -16.53 -5.98
CA GLY A 278 -1.24 -16.69 -4.86
C GLY A 278 -2.63 -16.13 -5.16
N LEU A 279 -2.70 -14.96 -5.82
CA LEU A 279 -3.96 -14.39 -6.28
C LEU A 279 -4.66 -15.29 -7.32
N ALA A 280 -3.92 -15.74 -8.34
CA ALA A 280 -4.46 -16.63 -9.36
C ALA A 280 -4.99 -17.95 -8.74
N LEU A 281 -4.22 -18.54 -7.82
CA LEU A 281 -4.61 -19.78 -7.15
C LEU A 281 -5.85 -19.58 -6.28
N GLY A 282 -5.89 -18.52 -5.45
CA GLY A 282 -7.06 -18.27 -4.61
C GLY A 282 -8.31 -17.91 -5.41
N PHE A 283 -8.16 -17.23 -6.56
CA PHE A 283 -9.27 -17.01 -7.50
C PHE A 283 -9.81 -18.33 -8.06
N VAL A 284 -8.93 -19.22 -8.52
CA VAL A 284 -9.34 -20.54 -9.03
C VAL A 284 -10.04 -21.35 -7.93
N ILE A 285 -9.48 -21.39 -6.72
CA ILE A 285 -10.10 -22.09 -5.58
C ILE A 285 -11.49 -21.52 -5.27
N ALA A 286 -11.63 -20.20 -5.27
CA ALA A 286 -12.91 -19.54 -5.02
C ALA A 286 -13.96 -19.91 -6.07
N VAL A 287 -13.62 -19.80 -7.36
CA VAL A 287 -14.53 -20.13 -8.46
C VAL A 287 -14.91 -21.61 -8.45
N SER A 288 -13.94 -22.50 -8.29
CA SER A 288 -14.20 -23.95 -8.21
C SER A 288 -15.12 -24.30 -7.05
N SER A 289 -14.92 -23.67 -5.90
CA SER A 289 -15.76 -23.87 -4.72
C SER A 289 -17.18 -23.35 -4.92
N PHE A 290 -17.36 -22.16 -5.49
CA PHE A 290 -18.69 -21.61 -5.80
C PHE A 290 -19.43 -22.45 -6.85
N LEU A 291 -18.75 -22.89 -7.91
CA LEU A 291 -19.34 -23.76 -8.93
C LEU A 291 -19.82 -25.08 -8.33
N ALA A 292 -19.02 -25.69 -7.45
CA ALA A 292 -19.41 -26.90 -6.74
C ALA A 292 -20.66 -26.64 -5.87
N ALA A 293 -20.70 -25.54 -5.12
CA ALA A 293 -21.84 -25.17 -4.28
C ALA A 293 -23.15 -24.98 -5.06
N VAL A 294 -23.07 -24.36 -6.26
CA VAL A 294 -24.22 -24.20 -7.16
C VAL A 294 -24.65 -25.56 -7.73
N ALA A 295 -23.70 -26.41 -8.13
CA ALA A 295 -23.99 -27.73 -8.68
C ALA A 295 -24.74 -28.62 -7.68
N GLU A 296 -24.35 -28.60 -6.40
CA GLU A 296 -24.97 -29.40 -5.35
C GLU A 296 -26.40 -28.98 -5.01
N ARG A 297 -26.75 -27.72 -5.29
CA ARG A 297 -28.09 -27.17 -5.05
C ARG A 297 -28.93 -27.07 -6.31
N LYS A 298 -28.42 -27.53 -7.46
CA LYS A 298 -29.07 -27.40 -8.77
C LYS A 298 -30.52 -27.88 -8.77
N ARG A 299 -30.81 -29.00 -8.07
CA ARG A 299 -32.16 -29.55 -7.93
C ARG A 299 -33.07 -28.66 -7.08
N GLU A 300 -32.55 -28.05 -6.02
CA GLU A 300 -33.29 -27.12 -5.16
C GLU A 300 -33.71 -25.87 -5.95
N PHE A 301 -32.79 -25.33 -6.78
CA PHE A 301 -33.10 -24.26 -7.72
C PHE A 301 -34.17 -24.67 -8.74
N GLY A 302 -34.10 -25.88 -9.30
CA GLY A 302 -35.11 -26.38 -10.23
C GLY A 302 -36.53 -26.44 -9.64
N ILE A 303 -36.66 -26.80 -8.36
CA ILE A 303 -37.94 -26.83 -7.63
C ILE A 303 -38.45 -25.41 -7.34
N MET A 304 -37.58 -24.49 -6.93
CA MET A 304 -38.00 -23.12 -6.62
C MET A 304 -38.35 -22.32 -7.88
N SER A 305 -37.62 -22.52 -8.97
CA SER A 305 -37.93 -21.92 -10.28
C SER A 305 -39.27 -22.41 -10.85
N SER A 306 -39.69 -23.65 -10.58
CA SER A 306 -40.99 -24.16 -11.05
C SER A 306 -42.19 -23.61 -10.27
N ILE A 307 -41.96 -23.09 -9.06
CA ILE A 307 -42.97 -22.44 -8.20
C ILE A 307 -42.98 -20.91 -8.40
N GLY A 308 -42.04 -20.37 -9.19
CA GLY A 308 -41.94 -18.94 -9.49
C GLY A 308 -41.14 -18.12 -8.47
N LEU A 309 -40.35 -18.76 -7.61
CA LEU A 309 -39.53 -18.13 -6.56
C LEU A 309 -38.05 -17.93 -6.97
N ALA A 310 -37.77 -17.82 -8.27
CA ALA A 310 -36.40 -17.79 -8.78
C ALA A 310 -35.60 -16.58 -8.28
N ASP A 311 -36.25 -15.43 -8.14
CA ASP A 311 -35.62 -14.18 -7.70
C ASP A 311 -35.27 -14.22 -6.20
N GLU A 312 -36.13 -14.78 -5.34
CA GLU A 312 -35.83 -14.96 -3.92
C GLU A 312 -34.58 -15.83 -3.69
N VAL A 313 -34.42 -16.90 -4.48
CA VAL A 313 -33.24 -17.78 -4.35
C VAL A 313 -31.97 -17.07 -4.80
N LEU A 314 -32.04 -16.23 -5.83
CA LEU A 314 -30.93 -15.36 -6.22
C LEU A 314 -30.50 -14.47 -5.05
N TYR A 315 -31.45 -13.83 -4.35
CA TYR A 315 -31.13 -13.00 -3.19
C TYR A 315 -30.54 -13.80 -2.02
N PHE A 316 -31.07 -14.98 -1.71
CA PHE A 316 -30.50 -15.84 -0.66
C PHE A 316 -29.05 -16.23 -0.97
N PHE A 317 -28.78 -16.63 -2.22
CA PHE A 317 -27.43 -16.98 -2.65
C PHE A 317 -26.50 -15.77 -2.63
N LEU A 318 -26.97 -14.61 -3.10
CA LEU A 318 -26.17 -13.39 -3.11
C LEU A 318 -25.77 -12.95 -1.71
N VAL A 319 -26.68 -13.05 -0.73
CA VAL A 319 -26.37 -12.76 0.69
C VAL A 319 -25.39 -13.80 1.26
N GLU A 320 -25.56 -15.09 0.95
CA GLU A 320 -24.62 -16.14 1.38
C GLU A 320 -23.21 -15.89 0.82
N SER A 321 -23.09 -15.62 -0.47
CA SER A 321 -21.83 -15.26 -1.12
C SER A 321 -21.24 -13.99 -0.54
N ALA A 322 -22.05 -12.96 -0.28
CA ALA A 322 -21.59 -11.72 0.33
C ALA A 322 -20.98 -11.97 1.72
N LEU A 323 -21.59 -12.82 2.55
CA LEU A 323 -21.05 -13.20 3.85
C LEU A 323 -19.71 -13.94 3.71
N VAL A 324 -19.57 -14.83 2.71
CA VAL A 324 -18.30 -15.51 2.41
C VAL A 324 -17.22 -14.50 2.02
N PHE A 325 -17.51 -13.56 1.12
CA PHE A 325 -16.55 -12.55 0.69
C PHE A 325 -16.14 -11.61 1.84
N VAL A 326 -17.08 -11.17 2.68
CA VAL A 326 -16.78 -10.34 3.85
C VAL A 326 -15.91 -11.10 4.85
N ALA A 327 -16.26 -12.36 5.16
CA ALA A 327 -15.46 -13.19 6.06
C ALA A 327 -14.05 -13.42 5.51
N ALA A 328 -13.93 -13.75 4.23
CA ALA A 328 -12.64 -13.95 3.58
C ALA A 328 -11.80 -12.67 3.54
N TYR A 329 -12.42 -11.52 3.29
CA TYR A 329 -11.74 -10.23 3.32
C TYR A 329 -11.19 -9.92 4.70
N LEU A 330 -12.01 -10.06 5.75
CA LEU A 330 -11.57 -9.81 7.12
C LEU A 330 -10.44 -10.75 7.52
N VAL A 331 -10.59 -12.07 7.28
CA VAL A 331 -9.55 -13.05 7.60
C VAL A 331 -8.27 -12.78 6.80
N GLY A 332 -8.39 -12.51 5.51
CA GLY A 332 -7.24 -12.26 4.64
C GLY A 332 -6.47 -10.98 5.01
N VAL A 333 -7.17 -9.87 5.23
CA VAL A 333 -6.56 -8.58 5.55
C VAL A 333 -5.95 -8.58 6.96
N LEU A 334 -6.65 -9.15 7.95
CA LEU A 334 -6.11 -9.27 9.31
C LEU A 334 -4.93 -10.23 9.35
N GLY A 335 -5.03 -11.37 8.65
CA GLY A 335 -3.94 -12.32 8.52
C GLY A 335 -2.71 -11.71 7.86
N ALA A 336 -2.91 -10.91 6.80
CA ALA A 336 -1.82 -10.16 6.16
C ALA A 336 -1.17 -9.14 7.10
N GLY A 337 -1.98 -8.36 7.82
CA GLY A 337 -1.47 -7.38 8.79
C GLY A 337 -0.64 -8.04 9.89
N ALA A 338 -1.14 -9.14 10.46
CA ALA A 338 -0.41 -9.92 11.45
C ALA A 338 0.89 -10.52 10.87
N ALA A 339 0.84 -11.07 9.65
CA ALA A 339 2.02 -11.64 8.99
C ALA A 339 3.11 -10.58 8.76
N VAL A 340 2.75 -9.39 8.25
CA VAL A 340 3.71 -8.30 8.03
C VAL A 340 4.27 -7.79 9.36
N ALA A 341 3.44 -7.61 10.38
CA ALA A 341 3.89 -7.15 11.69
C ALA A 341 4.85 -8.13 12.38
N LEU A 342 4.64 -9.44 12.21
CA LEU A 342 5.49 -10.47 12.81
C LEU A 342 6.80 -10.70 12.04
N VAL A 343 6.77 -10.64 10.71
CA VAL A 343 7.94 -10.94 9.86
C VAL A 343 8.81 -9.71 9.61
N SER A 344 8.23 -8.51 9.58
CA SER A 344 8.95 -7.28 9.23
C SER A 344 8.41 -6.08 10.02
N PRO A 345 8.61 -6.07 11.35
CA PRO A 345 8.06 -5.04 12.23
C PRO A 345 8.52 -3.62 11.84
N GLY A 346 9.77 -3.48 11.37
CA GLY A 346 10.33 -2.18 10.98
C GLY A 346 9.70 -1.55 9.73
N ILE A 347 8.93 -2.31 8.94
CA ILE A 347 8.27 -1.85 7.71
C ILE A 347 6.73 -1.93 7.87
N ALA A 348 6.23 -2.45 8.98
CA ALA A 348 4.81 -2.64 9.23
C ALA A 348 4.14 -1.32 9.66
N THR A 349 3.73 -0.48 8.70
CA THR A 349 3.00 0.75 9.03
C THR A 349 1.48 0.51 8.95
N PRO A 350 0.70 0.95 9.95
CA PRO A 350 -0.77 0.84 9.90
C PRO A 350 -1.39 1.54 8.68
N VAL A 351 -0.76 2.64 8.24
CA VAL A 351 -1.19 3.41 7.06
C VAL A 351 -1.02 2.59 5.78
N ALA A 352 0.13 1.94 5.56
CA ALA A 352 0.35 1.08 4.39
C ALA A 352 -0.60 -0.12 4.38
N TRP A 353 -0.86 -0.72 5.55
CA TRP A 353 -1.83 -1.80 5.70
C TRP A 353 -3.25 -1.33 5.37
N ALA A 354 -3.69 -0.18 5.89
CA ALA A 354 -5.01 0.37 5.63
C ALA A 354 -5.21 0.73 4.15
N GLN A 355 -4.19 1.31 3.51
CA GLN A 355 -4.21 1.58 2.06
C GLN A 355 -4.32 0.29 1.25
N ALA A 356 -3.55 -0.74 1.58
CA ALA A 356 -3.63 -2.05 0.92
C ALA A 356 -5.01 -2.70 1.14
N ALA A 357 -5.53 -2.65 2.36
CA ALA A 357 -6.86 -3.16 2.71
C ALA A 357 -7.96 -2.46 1.92
N GLY A 358 -7.92 -1.13 1.83
CA GLY A 358 -8.88 -0.33 1.06
C GLY A 358 -8.80 -0.61 -0.44
N MET A 359 -7.59 -0.75 -0.99
CA MET A 359 -7.39 -1.13 -2.38
C MET A 359 -8.00 -2.50 -2.69
N VAL A 360 -7.77 -3.52 -1.85
CA VAL A 360 -8.36 -4.85 -2.04
C VAL A 360 -9.88 -4.83 -1.86
N ALA A 361 -10.40 -4.03 -0.92
CA ALA A 361 -11.84 -3.87 -0.73
C ALA A 361 -12.53 -3.35 -1.99
N ALA A 362 -11.89 -2.45 -2.75
CA ALA A 362 -12.43 -1.92 -3.99
C ALA A 362 -12.66 -2.99 -5.07
N PHE A 363 -11.99 -4.15 -4.99
CA PHE A 363 -12.19 -5.28 -5.92
C PHE A 363 -13.29 -6.26 -5.49
N ILE A 364 -13.80 -6.16 -4.25
CA ILE A 364 -14.86 -7.07 -3.75
C ILE A 364 -16.10 -7.06 -4.65
N PRO A 365 -16.64 -5.91 -5.11
CA PRO A 365 -17.80 -5.91 -5.98
C PRO A 365 -17.56 -6.68 -7.29
N ALA A 366 -16.39 -6.49 -7.91
CA ALA A 366 -16.01 -7.21 -9.13
C ALA A 366 -15.89 -8.72 -8.89
N MET A 367 -15.26 -9.13 -7.77
CA MET A 367 -15.17 -10.54 -7.38
C MET A 367 -16.54 -11.16 -7.09
N ALA A 368 -17.45 -10.42 -6.46
CA ALA A 368 -18.81 -10.88 -6.21
C ALA A 368 -19.59 -11.10 -7.52
N ILE A 369 -19.43 -10.20 -8.50
CA ILE A 369 -20.04 -10.35 -9.82
C ILE A 369 -19.51 -11.62 -10.51
N VAL A 370 -18.19 -11.78 -10.61
CA VAL A 370 -17.57 -12.90 -11.34
C VAL A 370 -17.76 -14.23 -10.61
N GLY A 371 -17.54 -14.25 -9.29
CA GLY A 371 -17.50 -15.47 -8.48
C GLY A 371 -18.87 -15.98 -8.05
N ALA A 372 -19.86 -15.10 -7.87
CA ALA A 372 -21.19 -15.49 -7.38
C ALA A 372 -22.31 -15.21 -8.39
N LEU A 373 -22.36 -14.00 -8.96
CA LEU A 373 -23.48 -13.60 -9.81
C LEU A 373 -23.48 -14.35 -11.16
N VAL A 374 -22.33 -14.44 -11.83
CA VAL A 374 -22.23 -15.10 -13.16
C VAL A 374 -22.64 -16.59 -13.10
N PRO A 375 -22.14 -17.42 -12.17
CA PRO A 375 -22.55 -18.82 -12.06
C PRO A 375 -24.05 -18.99 -11.82
N VAL A 376 -24.64 -18.18 -10.93
CA VAL A 376 -26.07 -18.29 -10.61
C VAL A 376 -26.94 -17.80 -11.75
N HIS A 377 -26.58 -16.69 -12.38
CA HIS A 377 -27.34 -16.20 -13.53
C HIS A 377 -27.38 -17.23 -14.66
N ARG A 378 -26.25 -17.89 -14.94
CA ARG A 378 -26.20 -18.99 -15.91
C ARG A 378 -27.06 -20.19 -15.52
N LEU A 379 -27.23 -20.46 -14.22
CA LEU A 379 -28.09 -21.54 -13.73
C LEU A 379 -29.57 -21.21 -13.93
N LEU A 380 -29.98 -19.98 -13.60
CA LEU A 380 -31.37 -19.53 -13.71
C LEU A 380 -31.87 -19.43 -15.16
N GLN A 381 -30.96 -19.28 -16.12
CA GLN A 381 -31.28 -19.33 -17.56
C GLN A 381 -31.59 -20.76 -18.08
N GLN A 382 -31.31 -21.82 -17.31
CA GLN A 382 -31.61 -23.19 -17.72
C GLN A 382 -33.10 -23.51 -17.49
N ARG A 383 -33.70 -24.35 -18.34
CA ARG A 383 -35.11 -24.72 -18.17
C ARG A 383 -35.28 -25.53 -16.88
N PRO A 384 -36.35 -25.32 -16.10
CA PRO A 384 -36.56 -26.03 -14.83
C PRO A 384 -36.50 -27.57 -14.96
N VAL A 385 -36.96 -28.11 -16.09
CA VAL A 385 -36.91 -29.54 -16.40
C VAL A 385 -35.47 -30.08 -16.51
N ASP A 386 -34.53 -29.29 -17.04
CA ASP A 386 -33.12 -29.67 -17.19
C ASP A 386 -32.38 -29.64 -15.85
N LEU A 387 -32.82 -28.78 -14.93
CA LEU A 387 -32.30 -28.69 -13.56
C LEU A 387 -32.71 -29.90 -12.71
N LEU A 388 -33.85 -30.53 -13.02
CA LEU A 388 -34.40 -31.68 -12.30
C LEU A 388 -33.94 -33.03 -12.89
N GLY A 389 -33.58 -33.06 -14.18
CA GLY A 389 -33.22 -34.28 -14.92
C GLY A 389 -31.76 -34.71 -14.84
N ALA A 390 -30.85 -33.87 -14.35
CA ALA A 390 -29.44 -34.20 -14.23
C ALA A 390 -29.21 -35.19 -13.08
N ARG A 391 -28.83 -36.44 -13.41
CA ARG A 391 -28.43 -37.50 -12.47
C ARG A 391 -26.96 -37.42 -12.11
#